data_AF-A0A348V9I5-F1
#
_entry.id   AF-A0A348V9I5-F1
#
_cell.length_a   1.000
_cell.length_b   1.000
_cell.length_c   1.000
_cell.angle_alpha   90.00
_cell.angle_beta   90.00
_cell.angle_gamma   90.00
#
_symmetry.space_group_name_H-M   'P 1'
#
loop_
_entity.id
_entity.type
_entity.pdbx_description
1 polymer ?
#
loop_
_entity_poly.entity_id
_entity_poly.type
_entity_poly.pdbx_seq_one_letter_code
_entity_poly.pdbx_strand_id
1 'polypeptide(L)'
;MKDFIKIMLASAVGFLIAQLILSLIAMLFFLGMMGSLLTSVSSEKFTLQDNSVLNLRLDGPIAERTPEEDPFTSIIGSEYASVTGLNDIVGAIRKARNNEMIKGIYLDSRTLSASMATLAEIRHELLSFKESGKFIVAY
;
A
#
# COMPACT_ATOMS: atom_id res chain seq x y z
N MET A 1 -53.82 3.60 -38.26
CA MET A 1 -53.17 4.80 -37.67
C MET A 1 -53.25 4.86 -36.14
N LYS A 2 -54.36 4.44 -35.49
CA LYS A 2 -54.48 4.46 -34.02
C LYS A 2 -53.48 3.55 -33.31
N ASP A 3 -53.20 2.36 -33.87
CA ASP A 3 -52.26 1.41 -33.29
C ASP A 3 -50.81 1.90 -33.33
N PHE A 4 -50.44 2.63 -34.38
CA PHE A 4 -49.12 3.26 -34.50
C PHE A 4 -48.86 4.26 -33.36
N ILE A 5 -49.81 5.17 -33.10
CA ILE A 5 -49.66 6.16 -32.02
C ILE A 5 -49.66 5.49 -30.64
N LYS A 6 -50.47 4.43 -30.45
CA LYS A 6 -50.48 3.65 -29.20
C LYS A 6 -49.14 2.97 -28.92
N ILE A 7 -48.55 2.33 -29.93
CA ILE A 7 -47.26 1.65 -29.79
C ILE A 7 -46.13 2.67 -29.63
N MET A 8 -46.15 3.79 -30.38
CA MET A 8 -45.15 4.85 -30.27
C MET A 8 -45.13 5.46 -28.86
N LEU A 9 -46.31 5.76 -28.29
CA LEU A 9 -46.42 6.29 -26.92
C LEU A 9 -46.02 5.24 -25.87
N ALA A 10 -46.41 3.97 -26.04
CA ALA A 10 -46.01 2.89 -25.14
C ALA A 10 -44.48 2.71 -25.10
N SER A 11 -43.82 2.74 -26.26
CA SER A 11 -42.35 2.66 -26.36
C SER A 11 -41.66 3.91 -25.79
N ALA A 12 -42.22 5.11 -25.99
CA ALA A 12 -41.68 6.34 -25.41
C ALA A 12 -41.74 6.32 -23.87
N VAL A 13 -42.86 5.87 -23.30
CA VAL A 13 -43.01 5.73 -21.84
C VAL A 13 -42.08 4.62 -21.31
N GLY A 14 -41.98 3.49 -22.01
CA GLY A 14 -41.06 2.42 -21.64
C GLY A 14 -39.60 2.86 -21.60
N PHE A 15 -39.17 3.66 -22.59
CA PHE A 15 -37.82 4.23 -22.62
C PHE A 15 -37.56 5.16 -21.43
N LEU A 16 -38.51 6.03 -21.07
CA LEU A 16 -38.38 6.92 -19.91
C LEU A 16 -38.28 6.15 -18.58
N ILE A 17 -39.07 5.09 -18.41
CA ILE A 17 -39.03 4.23 -17.22
C ILE A 17 -37.69 3.48 -17.16
N ALA A 18 -37.22 2.92 -18.28
CA ALA A 18 -35.93 2.23 -18.33
C ALA A 18 -34.76 3.17 -18.00
N GLN A 19 -34.79 4.41 -18.48
CA GLN A 19 -33.79 5.43 -18.15
C GLN A 19 -33.80 5.77 -16.66
N LEU A 20 -34.97 5.91 -16.04
CA LEU A 20 -35.09 6.18 -14.61
C LEU A 20 -34.51 5.04 -13.76
N ILE A 21 -34.82 3.79 -14.12
CA ILE A 21 -34.29 2.60 -13.42
C ILE A 21 -32.77 2.50 -13.60
N LEU A 22 -32.27 2.69 -14.82
CA LEU A 22 -30.84 2.63 -15.11
C LEU A 22 -30.07 3.74 -14.38
N SER A 23 -30.63 4.95 -14.31
CA SER A 23 -30.06 6.07 -13.56
C SER A 23 -29.98 5.76 -12.06
N LEU A 24 -30.99 5.12 -11.49
CA LEU A 24 -30.98 4.71 -10.08
C LEU A 24 -29.89 3.66 -9.80
N ILE A 25 -29.77 2.66 -10.69
CA ILE A 25 -28.72 1.64 -10.59
C ILE A 25 -27.34 2.29 -10.69
N ALA A 26 -27.13 3.17 -11.68
CA ALA A 26 -25.87 3.90 -11.85
C ALA A 26 -25.52 4.76 -10.62
N MET A 27 -26.52 5.40 -10.00
CA MET A 27 -26.34 6.17 -8.78
C MET A 27 -25.89 5.31 -7.60
N LEU A 28 -26.46 4.11 -7.44
CA LEU A 28 -26.03 3.16 -6.39
C LEU A 28 -24.59 2.69 -6.60
N PHE A 29 -24.20 2.38 -7.83
CA PHE A 29 -22.81 2.04 -8.15
C PHE A 29 -21.86 3.23 -7.87
N PHE A 30 -22.25 4.44 -8.27
CA PHE A 30 -21.44 5.63 -8.06
C PHE A 30 -21.23 5.94 -6.56
N LEU A 31 -22.28 5.82 -5.74
CA LEU A 31 -22.18 5.97 -4.29
C LEU A 31 -21.33 4.86 -3.65
N GLY A 32 -21.46 3.62 -4.12
CA GLY A 32 -20.61 2.51 -3.66
C GLY A 32 -19.12 2.73 -3.97
N MET A 33 -18.81 3.22 -5.17
CA MET A 33 -17.44 3.58 -5.56
C MET A 33 -16.92 4.77 -4.76
N MET A 34 -17.73 5.81 -4.54
CA MET A 34 -17.36 6.93 -3.68
C MET A 34 -17.07 6.50 -2.25
N GLY A 35 -17.82 5.54 -1.70
CA GLY A 35 -17.53 4.95 -0.38
C GLY A 35 -16.11 4.39 -0.30
N SER A 36 -15.68 3.65 -1.32
CA SER A 36 -14.31 3.10 -1.40
C SER A 36 -13.23 4.16 -1.62
N LEU A 37 -13.52 5.23 -2.39
CA LEU A 37 -12.58 6.32 -2.62
C LEU A 37 -12.36 7.18 -1.36
N LEU A 38 -13.42 7.42 -0.58
CA LEU A 38 -13.32 8.21 0.66
C LEU A 38 -12.48 7.50 1.73
N THR A 39 -12.53 6.16 1.80
CA THR A 39 -11.64 5.39 2.68
C THR A 39 -10.18 5.46 2.24
N SER A 40 -9.87 5.53 0.94
CA SER A 40 -8.50 5.67 0.46
C SER A 40 -7.91 7.08 0.68
N VAL A 41 -8.76 8.11 0.72
CA VAL A 41 -8.33 9.50 0.96
C VAL A 41 -8.17 9.81 2.46
N SER A 42 -8.87 9.07 3.33
CA SER A 42 -8.67 9.13 4.79
C SER A 42 -7.47 8.29 5.24
N SER A 43 -6.36 8.33 4.50
CA SER A 43 -5.08 7.96 5.09
C SER A 43 -4.75 9.02 6.14
N GLU A 44 -4.98 8.69 7.41
CA GLU A 44 -4.47 9.49 8.53
C GLU A 44 -3.01 9.84 8.20
N LYS A 45 -2.71 11.14 8.05
CA LYS A 45 -1.35 11.58 7.77
C LYS A 45 -0.49 11.07 8.91
N PHE A 46 0.32 10.05 8.64
CA PHE A 46 1.24 9.51 9.62
C PHE A 46 2.17 10.64 10.09
N THR A 47 1.96 11.11 11.31
CA THR A 47 2.85 12.07 11.97
C THR A 47 3.88 11.27 12.76
N LEU A 48 5.14 11.33 12.33
CA LEU A 48 6.23 10.71 13.07
C LEU A 48 6.33 11.35 14.46
N GLN A 49 6.33 10.53 15.51
CA GLN A 49 6.48 10.99 16.89
C GLN A 49 7.96 11.06 17.29
N ASP A 50 8.28 11.97 18.21
CA ASP A 50 9.61 12.03 18.81
C ASP A 50 9.93 10.75 19.60
N ASN A 51 11.22 10.41 19.65
CA ASN A 51 11.74 9.21 20.31
C ASN A 51 11.27 7.88 19.69
N SER A 52 11.00 7.89 18.39
CA SER A 52 10.65 6.70 17.63
C SER A 52 11.85 5.78 17.42
N VAL A 53 11.58 4.50 17.17
CA VAL A 53 12.58 3.47 16.82
C VAL A 53 12.18 2.88 15.47
N LEU A 54 13.15 2.72 14.57
CA LEU A 54 12.91 2.01 13.33
C LEU A 54 12.83 0.50 13.62
N ASN A 55 11.63 -0.08 13.47
CA ASN A 55 11.45 -1.52 13.52
C ASN A 55 11.79 -2.12 12.15
N LEU A 56 13.00 -2.65 12.01
CA LEU A 56 13.48 -3.30 10.81
C LEU A 56 13.15 -4.80 10.88
N ARG A 57 12.02 -5.17 10.28
CA ARG A 57 11.56 -6.55 10.19
C ARG A 57 12.16 -7.21 8.95
N LEU A 58 13.06 -8.16 9.17
CA LEU A 58 13.67 -8.97 8.12
C LEU A 58 13.00 -10.35 8.12
N ASP A 59 11.86 -10.43 7.45
CA ASP A 59 11.01 -11.61 7.41
C ASP A 59 10.85 -12.09 5.95
N GLY A 60 11.31 -13.31 5.67
CA GLY A 60 11.28 -13.88 4.33
C GLY A 60 12.49 -13.51 3.44
N PRO A 61 12.36 -13.73 2.11
CA PRO A 61 13.44 -13.50 1.16
C PRO A 61 13.67 -12.02 0.88
N ILE A 62 14.93 -11.59 0.89
CA ILE A 62 15.34 -10.24 0.46
C ILE A 62 15.75 -10.29 -1.01
N ALA A 63 15.02 -9.56 -1.85
CA ALA A 63 15.37 -9.35 -3.24
C ALA A 63 16.19 -8.06 -3.40
N GLU A 64 16.93 -7.93 -4.50
CA GLU A 64 17.70 -6.71 -4.81
C GLU A 64 16.79 -5.48 -4.98
N ARG A 65 15.64 -5.68 -5.66
CA ARG A 65 14.61 -4.68 -5.85
C ARG A 65 13.28 -5.23 -5.36
N THR A 66 12.50 -4.39 -4.69
CA THR A 66 11.10 -4.66 -4.40
C THR A 66 10.38 -4.86 -5.73
N PRO A 67 9.71 -6.01 -5.96
CA PRO A 67 8.88 -6.19 -7.14
C PRO A 67 7.84 -5.06 -7.20
N GLU A 68 7.61 -4.49 -8.39
CA GLU A 68 6.50 -3.54 -8.54
C GLU A 68 5.18 -4.24 -8.16
N GLU A 69 4.35 -3.56 -7.38
CA GLU A 69 3.02 -4.05 -7.05
C GLU A 69 2.20 -4.12 -8.33
N ASP A 70 1.76 -5.33 -8.71
CA ASP A 70 0.85 -5.50 -9.83
C ASP A 70 -0.50 -4.84 -9.47
N PRO A 71 -1.01 -3.87 -10.25
CA PRO A 71 -2.29 -3.20 -10.00
C PRO A 71 -3.48 -4.15 -9.82
N PHE A 72 -3.38 -5.38 -10.31
CA PHE A 72 -4.42 -6.41 -10.16
C PHE A 72 -4.27 -7.22 -8.86
N THR A 73 -3.07 -7.33 -8.30
CA THR A 73 -2.84 -8.09 -7.05
C THR A 73 -3.47 -7.43 -5.83
N SER A 74 -3.53 -6.10 -5.79
CA SER A 74 -4.21 -5.34 -4.73
C SER A 74 -5.73 -5.52 -4.74
N ILE A 75 -6.32 -5.87 -5.90
CA ILE A 75 -7.76 -6.12 -6.04
C ILE A 75 -8.14 -7.54 -5.58
N ILE A 76 -7.22 -8.50 -5.69
CA ILE A 76 -7.47 -9.93 -5.42
C ILE A 76 -7.31 -10.27 -3.92
N GLY A 77 -6.92 -9.31 -3.08
CA GLY A 77 -6.91 -9.46 -1.62
C GLY A 77 -5.85 -10.44 -1.12
N SER A 78 -4.86 -10.77 -1.95
CA SER A 78 -3.74 -11.59 -1.53
C SER A 78 -2.79 -10.75 -0.68
N GLU A 79 -2.78 -11.01 0.63
CA GLU A 79 -1.67 -10.69 1.53
C GLU A 79 -0.45 -11.51 1.09
N TYR A 80 0.14 -11.19 -0.06
CA TYR A 80 1.46 -11.70 -0.38
C TYR A 80 2.44 -11.09 0.62
N ALA A 81 3.24 -11.94 1.27
CA ALA A 81 4.36 -11.49 2.07
C ALA A 81 5.20 -10.55 1.21
N SER A 82 5.22 -9.26 1.57
CA SER A 82 5.91 -8.23 0.82
C SER A 82 7.39 -8.58 0.73
N VAL A 83 7.87 -8.93 -0.46
CA VAL A 83 9.30 -9.14 -0.71
C VAL A 83 9.98 -7.79 -0.49
N THR A 84 10.76 -7.70 0.57
CA THR A 84 11.43 -6.44 0.92
C THR A 84 12.69 -6.30 0.09
N GLY A 85 12.80 -5.20 -0.66
CA GLY A 85 13.98 -4.87 -1.44
C GLY A 85 15.15 -4.42 -0.57
N LEU A 86 16.37 -4.84 -0.94
CA LEU A 86 17.61 -4.37 -0.31
C LEU A 86 17.72 -2.84 -0.32
N ASN A 87 17.37 -2.22 -1.44
CA ASN A 87 17.39 -0.77 -1.59
C ASN A 87 16.48 -0.05 -0.58
N ASP A 88 15.34 -0.64 -0.23
CA ASP A 88 14.41 -0.06 0.75
C ASP A 88 14.96 -0.21 2.16
N ILE A 89 15.60 -1.34 2.48
CA ILE A 89 16.27 -1.57 3.77
C ILE A 89 17.40 -0.58 3.96
N VAL A 90 18.31 -0.48 2.98
CA VAL A 90 19.45 0.45 3.00
C VAL A 90 18.95 1.90 3.07
N GLY A 91 17.95 2.25 2.27
CA GLY A 91 17.32 3.56 2.28
C GLY A 91 16.69 3.90 3.63
N ALA A 92 16.00 2.96 4.26
CA ALA A 92 15.39 3.13 5.58
C ALA A 92 16.46 3.36 6.67
N ILE A 93 17.54 2.58 6.67
CA ILE A 93 18.65 2.75 7.62
C ILE A 93 19.30 4.13 7.46
N ARG A 94 19.56 4.57 6.23
CA ARG A 94 20.14 5.91 5.94
C ARG A 94 19.22 7.05 6.36
N LYS A 95 17.91 6.93 6.08
CA LYS A 95 16.91 7.91 6.55
C LYS A 95 16.85 7.96 8.08
N ALA A 96 16.86 6.81 8.73
CA ALA A 96 16.86 6.71 10.19
C ALA A 96 18.11 7.29 10.83
N ARG A 97 19.28 7.10 10.20
CA ARG A 97 20.55 7.69 10.66
C ARG A 97 20.43 9.21 10.75
N ASN A 98 19.92 9.85 9.70
CA ASN A 98 19.88 11.30 9.58
C ASN A 98 18.66 11.96 10.26
N ASN A 99 17.72 11.19 10.80
CA ASN A 99 16.50 11.71 11.42
C ASN A 99 16.62 11.78 12.96
N GLU A 100 16.58 12.98 13.54
CA GLU A 100 16.72 13.20 14.99
C GLU A 100 15.59 12.61 15.85
N MET A 101 14.40 12.44 15.26
CA MET A 101 13.24 11.83 15.92
C MET A 101 13.42 10.32 16.10
N ILE A 102 14.29 9.69 15.30
CA ILE A 102 14.60 8.26 15.39
C ILE A 102 15.83 8.04 16.28
N LYS A 103 15.66 7.32 17.39
CA LYS A 103 16.71 7.11 18.40
C LYS A 103 17.51 5.81 18.22
N GLY A 104 16.96 4.86 17.48
CA GLY A 104 17.61 3.57 17.28
C GLY A 104 16.91 2.69 16.26
N ILE A 105 17.47 1.51 16.07
CA ILE A 105 16.92 0.42 15.25
C ILE A 105 16.61 -0.76 16.16
N TYR A 106 15.42 -1.32 16.00
CA TYR A 106 15.05 -2.64 16.49
C TYR A 106 15.06 -3.60 15.30
N LEU A 107 15.97 -4.56 15.31
CA LEU A 107 16.17 -5.55 14.25
C LEU A 107 15.44 -6.84 14.64
N ASP A 108 14.38 -7.19 13.91
CA ASP A 108 13.60 -8.42 14.09
C ASP A 108 13.95 -9.38 12.94
N SER A 109 14.75 -10.41 13.22
CA SER A 109 15.31 -11.31 12.20
C SER A 109 14.76 -12.74 12.31
N ARG A 110 13.48 -12.92 11.98
CA ARG A 110 12.79 -14.22 12.16
C ARG A 110 13.16 -15.27 11.13
N THR A 111 12.86 -15.01 9.86
CA THR A 111 12.98 -15.97 8.76
C THR A 111 13.79 -15.40 7.59
N LEU A 112 14.86 -14.67 7.93
CA LEU A 112 15.70 -13.98 6.96
C LEU A 112 16.37 -14.96 5.98
N SER A 113 16.05 -14.82 4.69
CA SER A 113 16.73 -15.51 3.59
C SER A 113 17.33 -14.50 2.63
N ALA A 114 18.65 -14.39 2.58
CA ALA A 114 19.35 -13.41 1.74
C ALA A 114 20.72 -13.93 1.30
N SER A 115 21.24 -13.40 0.19
CA SER A 115 22.60 -13.70 -0.26
C SER A 115 23.64 -13.09 0.69
N MET A 116 24.86 -13.64 0.71
CA MET A 116 25.95 -13.08 1.53
C MET A 116 26.30 -11.63 1.14
N ALA A 117 26.17 -11.29 -0.15
CA ALA A 117 26.40 -9.92 -0.63
C ALA A 117 25.36 -8.94 -0.04
N THR A 118 24.09 -9.32 -0.09
CA THR A 118 22.96 -8.58 0.49
C THR A 118 23.18 -8.34 1.99
N LEU A 119 23.57 -9.38 2.74
CA LEU A 119 23.85 -9.26 4.17
C LEU A 119 25.05 -8.37 4.47
N ALA A 120 26.10 -8.42 3.64
CA ALA A 120 27.28 -7.58 3.80
C ALA A 120 26.93 -6.09 3.65
N GLU A 121 26.06 -5.76 2.69
CA GLU A 121 25.60 -4.39 2.47
C GLU A 121 24.72 -3.89 3.63
N ILE A 122 23.74 -4.68 4.08
CA ILE A 122 22.92 -4.35 5.26
C ILE A 122 23.82 -4.12 6.49
N ARG A 123 24.80 -5.01 6.70
CA ARG A 123 25.75 -4.88 7.80
C ARG A 123 26.56 -3.58 7.72
N HIS A 124 27.03 -3.21 6.53
CA HIS A 124 27.79 -1.98 6.33
C HIS A 124 26.99 -0.73 6.70
N GLU A 125 25.71 -0.70 6.32
CA GLU A 125 24.80 0.40 6.68
C GLU A 125 24.46 0.42 8.17
N LEU A 126 24.27 -0.74 8.79
CA LEU A 126 24.06 -0.84 10.25
C LEU A 126 25.28 -0.35 11.04
N LEU A 127 26.50 -0.64 10.57
CA LEU A 127 27.73 -0.11 11.17
C LEU A 127 27.78 1.42 11.04
N SER A 128 27.48 1.95 9.86
CA SER A 128 27.39 3.39 9.61
C SER A 128 26.30 4.07 10.44
N PHE A 129 25.20 3.37 10.74
CA PHE A 129 24.16 3.85 11.65
C PHE A 129 24.68 3.89 13.10
N LYS A 130 25.40 2.86 13.55
CA LYS A 130 25.96 2.79 14.89
C LYS A 130 26.99 3.91 15.15
N GLU A 131 27.74 4.31 14.13
CA GLU A 131 28.67 5.46 14.19
C GLU A 131 27.96 6.79 14.49
N SER A 132 26.66 6.92 14.21
CA SER A 132 25.87 8.10 14.58
C SER A 132 25.54 8.22 16.07
N GLY A 133 25.96 7.24 16.89
CA GLY A 133 25.71 7.19 18.34
C GLY A 133 24.32 6.67 18.73
N LYS A 134 23.51 6.26 17.75
CA LYS A 134 22.19 5.66 17.97
C LYS A 134 22.31 4.16 18.25
N PHE A 135 21.38 3.63 19.05
CA PHE A 135 21.44 2.22 19.47
C PHE A 135 20.85 1.28 18.42
N ILE A 136 21.32 0.03 18.42
CA ILE A 136 20.74 -1.07 17.65
C ILE A 136 20.50 -2.22 18.63
N VAL A 137 19.26 -2.71 18.67
CA VAL A 137 18.86 -3.91 19.42
C VAL A 137 18.43 -4.96 18.41
N ALA A 138 18.89 -6.20 18.55
CA ALA A 138 18.56 -7.31 17.66
C ALA A 138 17.92 -8.46 18.43
N TYR A 139 16.90 -9.07 17.83
CA TYR A 139 16.19 -10.25 18.31
C TYR A 139 16.00 -11.27 17.19
#